data_AF-A0A329Z9C3-F1
#
_entry.id   AF-A0A329Z9C3-F1
#
_cell.length_a   1.000
_cell.length_b   1.000
_cell.length_c   1.000
_cell.angle_alpha   90.00
_cell.angle_beta   90.00
_cell.angle_gamma   90.00
#
_symmetry.space_group_name_H-M   'P 1'
#
loop_
_entity.id
_entity.type
_entity.pdbx_description
1 polymer ?
#
loop_
_entity_poly.entity_id
_entity_poly.type
_entity_poly.pdbx_seq_one_letter_code
_entity_poly.pdbx_strand_id
1 'polypeptide(L)' 'MTIISQDSQEILVEHCKIASAENLILGIEHSLLSADVEPQRVFFLKVPPEFKKKLYSKDWYWNGTKLEVYED' A
#
# COMPACT_ATOMS: atom_id res chain seq x y z
N MET A 1 5.78 -0.83 -7.83
CA MET A 1 4.42 -1.22 -7.40
C MET A 1 3.52 0.01 -7.48
N THR A 2 2.20 -0.16 -7.63
CA THR A 2 1.22 0.94 -7.66
C THR A 2 0.25 0.73 -6.50
N ILE A 3 -0.09 1.81 -5.79
CA ILE A 3 -1.10 1.80 -4.71
C ILE A 3 -2.34 2.51 -5.24
N ILE A 4 -3.50 1.88 -5.09
CA ILE A 4 -4.78 2.42 -5.54
C ILE A 4 -5.78 2.46 -4.40
N SER A 5 -6.76 3.36 -4.49
CA SER A 5 -7.93 3.34 -3.61
C SER A 5 -8.72 2.07 -3.88
N GLN A 6 -9.12 1.37 -2.82
CA GLN A 6 -10.00 0.21 -2.98
C GLN A 6 -11.42 0.63 -3.39
N ASP A 7 -11.86 1.82 -2.95
CA ASP A 7 -13.22 2.29 -3.14
C ASP A 7 -13.41 3.00 -4.50
N SER A 8 -12.50 3.91 -4.86
CA SER A 8 -12.60 4.68 -6.11
C SER A 8 -11.82 4.08 -7.29
N GLN A 9 -10.93 3.11 -7.03
CA GLN A 9 -9.93 2.59 -7.99
C GLN A 9 -8.95 3.65 -8.52
N GLU A 10 -8.93 4.85 -7.93
CA GLU A 10 -7.98 5.89 -8.30
C GLU A 10 -6.56 5.51 -7.89
N ILE A 11 -5.60 5.97 -8.67
CA ILE A 11 -4.19 5.77 -8.38
C ILE A 11 -3.76 6.77 -7.31
N LEU A 12 -3.36 6.25 -6.15
CA LEU A 12 -2.88 7.05 -5.02
C LEU A 12 -1.37 7.28 -5.12
N VAL A 13 -0.63 6.25 -5.52
CA VAL A 13 0.82 6.31 -5.68
C VAL A 13 1.24 5.47 -6.88
N GLU A 14 1.95 6.09 -7.82
CA GLU A 14 2.67 5.39 -8.89
C GLU A 14 4.12 5.10 -8.51
N HIS A 15 4.65 4.00 -9.06
CA HIS A 15 6.08 3.68 -8.98
C HIS A 15 6.66 3.63 -7.55
N CYS A 16 5.89 3.12 -6.58
CA CYS A 16 6.36 2.85 -5.23
C CYS A 16 7.60 1.94 -5.30
N LYS A 17 8.75 2.48 -4.85
CA LYS A 17 10.06 1.83 -4.85
C LYS A 17 10.29 1.17 -3.49
N ILE A 18 10.37 -0.14 -3.48
CA ILE A 18 10.63 -0.93 -2.28
C ILE A 18 12.05 -1.50 -2.39
N ALA A 19 12.91 -1.15 -1.43
CA ALA A 19 14.31 -1.57 -1.45
C ALA A 19 14.51 -3.05 -1.07
N SER A 20 13.66 -3.60 -0.20
CA SER A 20 13.75 -4.99 0.27
C SER A 20 12.43 -5.47 0.88
N ALA A 21 12.29 -6.79 1.07
CA ALA A 21 11.14 -7.40 1.72
C ALA A 21 10.94 -6.94 3.18
N GLU A 22 12.05 -6.71 3.89
CA GLU A 22 12.07 -6.24 5.28
C GLU A 22 11.49 -4.82 5.39
N ASN A 23 11.77 -3.98 4.39
CA ASN A 23 11.33 -2.59 4.34
C ASN A 23 10.02 -2.40 3.53
N LEU A 24 9.31 -3.48 3.20
CA LEU A 24 8.13 -3.40 2.34
C LEU A 24 7.04 -2.47 2.92
N ILE A 25 6.65 -2.69 4.17
CA ILE A 25 5.58 -1.90 4.80
C ILE A 25 6.04 -0.46 5.01
N LEU A 26 7.23 -0.25 5.58
CA LEU A 26 7.81 1.08 5.77
C LEU A 26 7.92 1.88 4.45
N GLY A 27 8.30 1.21 3.35
CA GLY A 27 8.38 1.84 2.04
C GLY A 27 7.00 2.21 1.46
N ILE A 28 5.98 1.40 1.70
CA ILE A 28 4.59 1.72 1.36
C ILE A 28 4.11 2.93 2.15
N GLU A 29 4.26 2.90 3.47
CA GLU A 29 3.85 3.98 4.38
C GLU A 29 4.54 5.30 4.01
N HIS A 30 5.85 5.28 3.78
CA HIS A 30 6.59 6.45 3.32
C HIS A 30 6.05 6.99 2.00
N SER A 31 5.69 6.11 1.07
CA SER A 31 5.15 6.54 -0.24
C SER A 31 3.77 7.17 -0.11
N LEU A 32 2.90 6.62 0.74
CA LEU A 32 1.57 7.16 1.03
C LEU A 32 1.67 8.52 1.75
N LEU A 33 2.55 8.62 2.75
CA LEU A 33 2.83 9.88 3.45
C LEU A 33 3.38 10.95 2.50
N SER A 34 4.34 10.60 1.65
CA SER A 34 4.94 11.55 0.70
C SER A 34 3.95 12.05 -0.36
N ALA A 35 2.91 11.26 -0.64
CA ALA A 35 1.85 11.61 -1.57
C ALA A 35 0.63 12.27 -0.89
N ASP A 36 0.72 12.56 0.41
CA ASP A 36 -0.35 13.19 1.21
C ASP A 36 -1.71 12.47 1.08
N VAL A 37 -1.67 11.13 1.08
CA VAL A 37 -2.86 10.30 0.89
C VAL A 37 -3.71 10.31 2.15
N GLU A 38 -4.99 10.67 2.00
CA GLU A 38 -5.96 10.63 3.09
C GLU A 38 -6.25 9.19 3.57
N PRO A 39 -6.66 9.01 4.84
CA PRO A 39 -7.01 7.70 5.38
C PRO A 39 -8.09 6.99 4.55
N GLN A 40 -7.78 5.79 4.06
CA GLN A 40 -8.69 5.00 3.22
C GLN A 40 -8.21 3.56 3.06
N ARG A 41 -9.10 2.71 2.53
CA ARG A 41 -8.75 1.36 2.10
C ARG A 41 -7.90 1.40 0.84
N VAL A 42 -6.83 0.61 0.82
CA VAL A 42 -5.89 0.61 -0.30
C VAL A 42 -5.68 -0.79 -0.86
N PHE A 43 -5.42 -0.86 -2.16
CA PHE A 43 -5.06 -2.09 -2.86
C PHE A 43 -3.76 -1.90 -3.65
N PHE A 44 -3.08 -3.00 -3.96
CA PHE A 44 -1.79 -2.99 -4.61
C PHE A 44 -1.85 -3.60 -6.00
N LEU A 45 -1.30 -2.90 -7.00
CA LEU A 45 -1.16 -3.38 -8.37
C LEU A 45 0.32 -3.42 -8.78
N LYS A 46 0.60 -4.20 -9.84
CA LYS A 46 1.96 -4.39 -10.37
C LYS A 46 2.96 -4.77 -9.26
N VAL A 47 2.50 -5.63 -8.35
CA VAL A 47 3.26 -6.08 -7.18
C VAL A 47 4.33 -7.09 -7.60
N PRO A 48 5.61 -6.88 -7.23
CA PRO A 48 6.66 -7.87 -7.43
C PRO A 48 6.30 -9.24 -6.85
N PRO A 49 6.60 -10.36 -7.53
CA PRO A 49 6.19 -11.71 -7.11
C PRO A 49 6.50 -12.05 -5.65
N GLU A 50 7.66 -11.62 -5.14
CA GLU A 50 8.14 -11.83 -3.78
C GLU A 50 7.26 -11.18 -2.70
N PHE A 51 6.49 -10.15 -3.04
CA PHE A 51 5.62 -9.43 -2.10
C PHE A 51 4.15 -9.81 -2.22
N LYS A 52 3.73 -10.43 -3.35
CA LYS A 52 2.32 -10.77 -3.61
C LYS A 52 1.69 -11.56 -2.48
N LYS A 53 2.37 -12.60 -1.96
CA LYS A 53 1.83 -13.44 -0.89
C LYS A 53 1.51 -12.65 0.38
N LYS A 54 2.35 -11.66 0.72
CA LYS A 54 2.18 -10.85 1.94
C LYS A 54 1.12 -9.77 1.75
N LEU A 55 1.10 -9.11 0.59
CA LEU A 55 0.18 -8.00 0.33
C LEU A 55 -1.23 -8.46 -0.03
N TYR A 56 -1.39 -9.62 -0.66
CA TYR A 56 -2.71 -10.12 -1.09
C TYR A 56 -3.35 -11.11 -0.10
N SER A 57 -2.68 -11.43 1.01
CA SER A 57 -3.27 -12.32 2.04
C SER A 57 -4.18 -11.58 3.03
N LYS A 58 -4.24 -10.25 2.94
CA LYS A 58 -4.97 -9.37 3.85
C LYS A 58 -5.51 -8.18 3.08
N ASP A 59 -6.59 -7.61 3.59
CA ASP A 59 -7.03 -6.27 3.19
C ASP A 59 -6.26 -5.23 4.01
N TRP A 60 -6.02 -4.06 3.41
CA TRP A 60 -5.17 -3.03 4.00
C TRP A 60 -5.92 -1.71 4.11
N TYR A 61 -5.72 -1.06 5.25
CA TYR A 61 -6.21 0.27 5.52
C TYR A 61 -5.04 1.20 5.82
N TRP A 62 -4.99 2.33 5.13
CA TRP A 62 -4.10 3.42 5.45
C TRP A 62 -4.82 4.36 6.40
N ASN A 63 -4.28 4.59 7.60
CA ASN A 63 -4.93 5.46 8.59
C ASN A 63 -4.38 6.91 8.61
N GLY A 64 -3.55 7.28 7.63
CA GLY A 64 -2.86 8.57 7.59
C GLY A 64 -1.46 8.56 8.22
N THR A 65 -1.10 7.53 8.97
CA THR A 65 0.24 7.37 9.55
C THR A 65 0.83 5.97 9.42
N LYS A 66 0.00 4.93 9.46
CA LYS A 66 0.40 3.53 9.36
C LYS A 66 -0.52 2.74 8.45
N LEU A 67 0.07 1.69 7.87
CA LEU A 67 -0.66 0.71 7.11
C LEU A 67 -1.06 -0.45 8.02
N GLU A 68 -2.36 -0.62 8.19
CA GLU A 68 -2.97 -1.57 9.10
C GLU A 68 -3.72 -2.64 8.32
N VAL A 69 -3.90 -3.80 8.96
CA VAL A 69 -4.76 -4.84 8.41
C VAL A 69 -6.19 -4.39 8.65
N TYR A 70 -6.99 -4.33 7.59
CA TYR A 70 -8.41 -4.07 7.72
C TYR A 70 -9.11 -5.33 8.20
N GLU A 71 -9.71 -5.25 9.38
CA GLU A 71 -10.57 -6.29 9.96
C GLU A 71 -12.00 -5.72 9.97
N ASP A 72 -12.95 -6.43 9.36
CA ASP A 72 -14.38 -6.05 9.31
C ASP A 72 -15.01 -5.95 10.72
#